data_AF-A0A2V9XDX1-F1
#
_entry.id   AF-A0A2V9XDX1-F1
#
_cell.length_a   1.000
_cell.length_b   1.000
_cell.length_c   1.000
_cell.angle_alpha   90.00
_cell.angle_beta   90.00
_cell.angle_gamma   90.00
#
_symmetry.space_group_name_H-M   'P 1'
#
loop_
_entity.id
_entity.type
_entity.pdbx_description
1 polymer ?
#
loop_
_entity_poly.entity_id
_entity_poly.type
_entity_poly.pdbx_seq_one_letter_code
_entity_poly.pdbx_strand_id
1 'polypeptide(L)' 'MRLRRSTVEHPFATLKYRIFAHPRFLLRGRNGAQTEMSLAVLAYNLKRMINVLGGRRFSLALATS' A
#
# COMPACT_ATOMS: atom_id res chain seq x y z
N MET A 1 -22.58 -3.74 -8.36
CA MET A 1 -21.13 -3.68 -8.64
C MET A 1 -20.46 -2.32 -8.36
N ARG A 2 -21.18 -1.19 -8.32
CA ARG A 2 -20.61 0.16 -8.11
C ARG A 2 -19.95 0.37 -6.73
N LEU A 3 -20.61 -0.09 -5.66
CA LEU A 3 -20.10 0.00 -4.29
C LEU A 3 -18.73 -0.68 -4.08
N ARG A 4 -18.55 -1.90 -4.62
CA ARG A 4 -17.29 -2.63 -4.52
C ARG A 4 -16.14 -1.94 -5.25
N ARG A 5 -16.42 -1.24 -6.36
CA ARG A 5 -15.41 -0.45 -7.09
C ARG A 5 -14.96 0.76 -6.27
N SER A 6 -15.90 1.47 -5.63
CA SER A 6 -15.57 2.62 -4.79
C SER A 6 -14.67 2.26 -3.60
N THR A 7 -14.82 1.07 -3.01
CA THR A 7 -13.96 0.61 -1.90
C THR A 7 -12.50 0.40 -2.32
N VAL A 8 -12.25 -0.04 -3.56
CA VAL A 8 -10.89 -0.27 -4.07
C VAL A 8 -10.28 0.99 -4.70
N GLU A 9 -11.10 1.90 -5.22
CA GLU A 9 -10.64 3.17 -5.79
C GLU A 9 -9.85 4.01 -4.78
N HIS A 10 -10.28 4.04 -3.52
CA HIS A 10 -9.59 4.80 -2.47
C HIS A 10 -8.15 4.33 -2.18
N PRO A 11 -7.87 3.02 -1.95
CA PRO A 11 -6.49 2.54 -1.82
C PRO A 11 -5.67 2.76 -3.09
N PHE A 12 -6.25 2.56 -4.29
CA PHE A 12 -5.53 2.86 -5.54
C PHE A 12 -5.14 4.32 -5.68
N ALA A 13 -6.06 5.25 -5.36
CA ALA A 13 -5.77 6.68 -5.33
C ALA A 13 -4.68 7.00 -4.29
N THR A 14 -4.73 6.34 -3.13
CA THR A 14 -3.72 6.52 -2.08
C THR A 14 -2.34 6.07 -2.54
N LEU A 15 -2.22 4.90 -3.18
CA LEU A 15 -0.95 4.43 -3.76
C LEU A 15 -0.43 5.44 -4.79
N LYS A 16 -1.29 5.84 -5.73
CA LYS A 16 -0.95 6.71 -6.85
C LYS A 16 -0.47 8.09 -6.41
N TYR A 17 -1.15 8.73 -5.46
CA TYR A 17 -0.89 10.12 -5.09
C TYR A 17 -0.06 10.28 -3.80
N ARG A 18 -0.03 9.28 -2.90
CA ARG A 18 0.71 9.39 -1.63
C ARG A 18 1.98 8.55 -1.57
N ILE A 19 2.08 7.45 -2.32
CA ILE A 19 3.30 6.64 -2.34
C ILE A 19 4.13 6.97 -3.57
N PHE A 20 3.53 6.90 -4.76
CA PHE A 20 4.23 7.26 -5.99
C PHE A 20 4.44 8.77 -6.12
N ALA A 21 3.64 9.59 -5.42
CA ALA A 21 3.61 11.05 -5.44
C ALA A 21 3.35 11.65 -6.84
N HIS A 22 4.29 11.44 -7.75
CA HIS A 22 4.08 11.58 -9.19
C HIS A 22 3.63 10.22 -9.73
N PRO A 23 2.50 10.11 -10.44
CA PRO A 23 1.92 8.84 -10.89
C PRO A 23 2.75 8.15 -12.00
N ARG A 24 4.01 7.82 -11.70
CA ARG A 24 5.00 7.21 -12.58
C ARG A 24 5.82 6.20 -11.78
N PHE A 25 6.24 5.14 -12.45
CA PHE A 25 7.26 4.25 -11.94
C PHE A 25 8.66 4.86 -12.16
N LEU A 26 9.59 4.58 -11.26
CA LEU A 26 10.98 5.06 -11.35
C LEU A 26 11.84 4.11 -12.19
N LEU A 27 11.64 2.82 -12.01
CA LEU A 27 12.28 1.72 -12.71
C LEU A 27 11.62 1.47 -14.06
N ARG A 28 12.42 0.97 -14.99
CA ARG A 28 11.97 0.58 -16.33
C ARG A 28 11.71 -0.92 -16.40
N GLY A 29 10.81 -1.30 -17.30
CA GLY A 29 10.46 -2.70 -17.55
C GLY A 29 9.47 -3.28 -16.54
N ARG A 30 8.92 -4.45 -16.89
CA ARG A 30 7.88 -5.12 -16.10
C ARG A 30 8.35 -5.51 -14.69
N ASN A 31 9.56 -6.06 -14.59
CA ASN A 31 10.11 -6.50 -13.31
C ASN A 31 10.32 -5.32 -12.36
N GLY A 32 10.83 -4.19 -12.85
CA GLY A 32 10.99 -2.97 -12.06
C GLY A 32 9.66 -2.41 -11.57
N ALA A 33 8.68 -2.29 -12.46
CA ALA A 33 7.33 -1.84 -12.12
C ALA A 33 6.64 -2.79 -11.11
N GLN A 34 6.84 -4.10 -11.24
CA GLN A 34 6.30 -5.08 -10.30
C GLN A 34 6.91 -4.90 -8.90
N THR A 35 8.22 -4.74 -8.80
CA THR A 35 8.91 -4.50 -7.52
C THR A 35 8.40 -3.22 -6.86
N GLU A 36 8.28 -2.13 -7.61
CA GLU A 36 7.71 -0.88 -7.10
C GLU A 36 6.28 -1.02 -6.62
N MET A 37 5.43 -1.69 -7.39
CA MET A 37 4.05 -1.92 -7.00
C MET A 37 3.94 -2.77 -5.74
N SER A 38 4.76 -3.83 -5.63
CA SER A 38 4.82 -4.68 -4.43
C SER A 38 5.25 -3.90 -3.20
N LEU A 39 6.28 -3.05 -3.32
CA LEU A 39 6.76 -2.22 -2.22
C LEU A 39 5.71 -1.18 -1.80
N ALA A 40 5.04 -0.55 -2.77
CA ALA A 40 3.99 0.43 -2.50
C ALA A 40 2.80 -0.20 -1.77
N VAL A 41 2.34 -1.38 -2.22
CA VAL A 41 1.26 -2.11 -1.55
C VAL A 41 1.66 -2.54 -0.14
N LEU A 42 2.88 -3.02 0.06
CA LEU A 42 3.40 -3.37 1.38
C LEU A 42 3.38 -2.15 2.31
N ALA A 43 3.93 -1.02 1.89
CA ALA A 43 3.94 0.21 2.67
C ALA A 43 2.52 0.72 3.00
N TYR A 44 1.58 0.64 2.05
CA TYR A 44 0.18 0.97 2.30
C TYR A 44 -0.44 0.06 3.36
N ASN A 45 -0.21 -1.25 3.26
CA ASN A 45 -0.75 -2.24 4.19
C ASN A 45 -0.19 -2.03 5.60
N LEU A 46 1.12 -1.81 5.74
CA LEU A 46 1.76 -1.50 7.03
C LEU A 46 1.15 -0.25 7.66
N LYS A 47 1.02 0.83 6.88
CA LYS A 47 0.40 2.08 7.35
C LYS A 47 -1.05 1.87 7.78
N ARG A 48 -1.83 1.08 7.02
CA ARG A 48 -3.20 0.73 7.36
C ARG A 48 -3.26 -0.09 8.65
N MET A 49 -2.40 -1.09 8.80
CA MET A 49 -2.36 -1.94 10.00
C MET A 49 -2.00 -1.13 11.25
N ILE A 50 -1.04 -0.22 11.15
CA ILE A 50 -0.70 0.70 12.25
C ILE A 50 -1.91 1.56 12.63
N ASN A 51 -2.66 2.09 11.65
CA ASN A 51 -3.85 2.89 11.92
C ASN A 51 -5.01 2.09 12.54
N VAL A 52 -5.17 0.82 12.17
CA VAL A 52 -6.27 -0.04 12.65
C VAL A 52 -5.94 -0.67 14.01
N LEU A 53 -4.73 -1.19 14.18
CA LEU A 53 -4.31 -1.93 15.39
C LEU A 53 -3.66 -1.02 16.44
N GLY A 54 -3.13 0.14 16.02
CA GLY A 54 -2.22 0.95 16.81
C GLY A 54 -0.78 0.41 16.79
N GLY A 55 0.21 1.30 16.92
CA GLY A 55 1.62 0.94 16.77
C GLY A 55 2.10 -0.17 17.72
N ARG A 56 1.70 -0.12 19.00
CA ARG A 56 2.13 -1.10 20.01
C ARG A 56 1.62 -2.51 19.74
N ARG A 57 0.34 -2.66 19.39
CA ARG A 57 -0.26 -3.97 19.07
C ARG A 57 0.31 -4.52 17.76
N PHE A 58 0.54 -3.64 16.78
CA PHE A 58 1.15 -4.02 15.51
C PHE A 58 2.58 -4.56 15.69
N SER A 59 3.44 -3.88 16.46
CA SER A 59 4.80 -4.35 16.74
C SER A 59 4.82 -5.71 17.46
N LEU A 60 3.90 -5.94 18.41
CA LEU A 60 3.78 -7.23 19.09
C LEU A 60 3.34 -8.35 18.12
N ALA A 61 2.39 -8.07 17.23
CA ALA A 61 1.92 -9.03 16.22
C ALA A 61 3.04 -9.43 15.26
N LEU A 62 3.89 -8.49 14.85
CA LEU A 62 5.06 -8.79 14.01
C LEU A 62 6.11 -9.62 14.73
N ALA A 63 6.33 -9.40 16.03
CA ALA A 63 7.34 -10.13 16.80
C ALA A 63 6.95 -11.58 17.13
N THR A 64 5.67 -11.95 16.93
CA THR A 64 5.13 -13.27 17.25
C THR A 64 4.81 -14.12 16.01
N SER A 65 5.07 -13.59 14.81
CA SER A 65 4.87 -14.25 13.51
C SER A 65 6.15 -14.92 13.02
#